data_AF-T0USY5-F1
#
_entry.id   AF-T0USY5-F1
#
_cell.length_a   1.000
_cell.length_b   1.000
_cell.length_c   1.000
_cell.angle_alpha   90.00
_cell.angle_beta   90.00
_cell.angle_gamma   90.00
#
_symmetry.space_group_name_H-M   'P 1'
#
loop_
_entity.id
_entity.type
_entity.pdbx_description
1 polymer ?
#
loop_
_entity_poly.entity_id
_entity_poly.type
_entity_poly.pdbx_seq_one_letter_code
_entity_poly.pdbx_strand_id
1 'polypeptide(L)'
;MEDKNDYYGRIFVESQLSDELKEEAEKLPSMVKRKDNFTCNRCGSIVLPDNILQTGQTYCRECLVFGRNISDSYLYYFPQKSFPKIIL
;
A
#
# COMPACT_ATOMS: atom_id res chain seq x y z
N MET A 1 9.83 17.88 11.52
CA MET A 1 9.90 16.53 12.11
C MET A 1 8.58 15.88 11.83
N GLU A 2 8.57 14.81 11.04
CA GLU A 2 7.34 14.06 10.76
C GLU A 2 6.83 13.43 12.06
N ASP A 3 5.55 13.61 12.40
CA ASP A 3 4.95 12.98 13.58
C ASP A 3 4.58 11.54 13.22
N LYS A 4 5.20 10.56 13.89
CA LYS A 4 4.91 9.13 13.70
C LYS A 4 3.42 8.79 13.92
N ASN A 5 2.69 9.60 14.68
CA ASN A 5 1.26 9.41 14.88
C ASN A 5 0.46 9.55 13.57
N ASP A 6 0.98 10.24 12.55
CA ASP A 6 0.32 10.40 11.25
C ASP A 6 0.41 9.14 10.36
N TYR A 7 1.14 8.10 10.78
CA TYR A 7 1.41 6.91 9.98
C TYR A 7 0.64 5.67 10.44
N TYR A 8 0.45 5.48 11.75
CA TYR A 8 -0.21 4.29 12.28
C TYR A 8 -1.62 4.10 11.69
N GLY A 9 -1.93 2.86 11.34
CA GLY A 9 -3.19 2.46 10.71
C GLY A 9 -3.27 2.75 9.21
N ARG A 10 -2.19 3.26 8.58
CA ARG A 10 -2.17 3.61 7.14
C ARG A 10 -1.26 2.70 6.34
N ILE A 11 -1.51 2.69 5.02
CA ILE A 11 -0.75 1.94 4.02
C ILE A 11 -0.26 2.92 2.95
N PHE A 12 1.02 2.84 2.61
CA PHE A 12 1.71 3.76 1.70
C PHE A 12 2.37 3.00 0.55
N VAL A 13 2.59 3.69 -0.57
CA VAL A 13 3.55 3.26 -1.60
C VAL A 13 4.95 3.79 -1.27
N GLU A 14 5.98 3.16 -1.84
CA GLU A 14 7.38 3.49 -1.54
C GLU A 14 7.73 4.98 -1.66
N SER A 15 7.21 5.66 -2.69
CA SER A 15 7.53 7.07 -2.96
C SER A 15 6.95 8.05 -1.93
N GLN A 16 6.13 7.58 -0.99
CA GLN A 16 5.52 8.41 0.06
C GLN A 16 6.29 8.37 1.38
N LEU A 17 7.34 7.56 1.50
CA LEU A 17 8.08 7.36 2.74
C LEU A 17 9.56 7.73 2.56
N SER A 18 10.16 8.27 3.61
CA SER A 18 11.62 8.35 3.74
C SER A 18 12.23 6.96 3.90
N ASP A 19 13.55 6.83 3.71
CA ASP A 19 14.21 5.55 3.88
C ASP A 19 14.17 5.06 5.34
N GLU A 20 14.25 5.96 6.32
CA GLU A 20 14.09 5.59 7.74
C GLU A 20 12.68 5.01 8.01
N LEU A 21 11.63 5.63 7.46
CA LEU A 21 10.27 5.14 7.63
C LEU A 21 10.01 3.81 6.92
N LYS A 22 10.68 3.56 5.79
CA LYS A 22 10.61 2.27 5.08
C LYS A 22 11.21 1.12 5.89
N GLU A 23 12.23 1.39 6.71
CA GLU A 23 12.84 0.39 7.59
C GLU A 23 11.94 0.05 8.78
N GLU A 24 11.15 1.00 9.27
CA GLU A 24 10.20 0.79 10.37
C GLU A 24 8.87 0.18 9.94
N ALA A 25 8.47 0.36 8.68
CA ALA A 25 7.21 -0.14 8.18
C ALA A 25 7.22 -1.65 7.94
N GLU A 26 6.06 -2.28 8.17
CA GLU A 26 5.85 -3.64 7.70
C GLU A 26 5.57 -3.65 6.19
N LYS A 27 6.11 -4.65 5.48
CA LYS A 27 5.99 -4.76 4.04
C LYS A 27 4.99 -5.83 3.65
N LEU A 28 4.15 -5.53 2.67
CA LEU A 28 3.35 -6.52 1.96
C LEU A 28 3.50 -6.34 0.46
N PRO A 29 3.42 -7.42 -0.36
CA PRO A 29 3.41 -7.27 -1.80
C PRO A 29 2.30 -6.30 -2.22
N SER A 30 2.57 -5.46 -3.22
CA SER A 30 1.57 -4.50 -3.70
C SER A 30 0.32 -5.16 -4.29
N MET A 31 0.53 -6.28 -4.98
CA MET A 31 -0.51 -7.07 -5.64
C MET A 31 -0.15 -8.55 -5.60
N VAL A 32 -1.16 -9.41 -5.71
CA VAL A 32 -0.97 -10.86 -5.85
C VAL A 32 -1.61 -11.34 -7.13
N LYS A 33 -0.86 -12.11 -7.94
CA LYS A 33 -1.39 -12.70 -9.17
C LYS A 33 -2.39 -13.81 -8.83
N ARG A 34 -3.58 -13.78 -9.44
CA ARG A 34 -4.66 -14.75 -9.29
C ARG A 34 -5.19 -15.11 -10.69
N LYS A 35 -4.82 -16.29 -11.19
CA LYS A 35 -5.11 -16.73 -12.57
C LYS A 35 -4.59 -15.67 -13.56
N ASP A 36 -5.49 -15.05 -14.32
CA ASP A 36 -5.20 -14.10 -15.38
C ASP A 36 -5.13 -12.65 -14.90
N ASN A 37 -5.50 -12.37 -13.65
CA ASN A 37 -5.58 -11.01 -13.11
C ASN A 37 -4.70 -10.83 -11.87
N PHE A 38 -4.51 -9.58 -11.45
CA PHE A 38 -3.96 -9.26 -10.14
C PHE A 38 -5.07 -8.91 -9.15
N THR A 39 -4.85 -9.16 -7.87
CA THR A 39 -5.63 -8.59 -6.77
C THR A 39 -4.77 -7.54 -6.06
N CYS A 40 -5.29 -6.32 -5.91
CA CYS A 40 -4.63 -5.25 -5.18
C CYS A 40 -4.66 -5.53 -3.69
N ASN A 41 -3.49 -5.63 -3.03
CA ASN A 41 -3.44 -5.89 -1.59
C ASN A 41 -3.84 -4.69 -0.73
N ARG A 42 -3.95 -3.49 -1.31
CA ARG A 42 -4.37 -2.29 -0.58
C ARG A 42 -5.89 -2.20 -0.41
N CYS A 43 -6.64 -2.52 -1.46
CA CYS A 43 -8.10 -2.32 -1.50
C CYS A 43 -8.91 -3.57 -1.84
N GLY A 44 -8.25 -4.68 -2.18
CA GLY A 44 -8.89 -5.95 -2.54
C GLY A 44 -9.46 -6.01 -3.97
N SER A 45 -9.40 -4.92 -4.74
CA SER A 45 -9.94 -4.89 -6.10
C SER A 45 -9.19 -5.81 -7.05
N ILE A 46 -9.92 -6.37 -8.02
CA ILE A 46 -9.34 -7.06 -9.17
C ILE A 46 -8.74 -6.00 -10.11
N VAL A 47 -7.49 -6.18 -10.48
CA VAL A 47 -6.76 -5.34 -11.41
C VAL A 47 -6.69 -6.07 -12.74
N LEU A 48 -7.35 -5.48 -13.75
CA LEU A 48 -7.43 -6.03 -15.10
C LEU A 48 -6.08 -5.91 -15.83
N PRO A 49 -5.77 -6.81 -16.79
CA PRO A 49 -4.48 -6.84 -17.48
C PRO A 49 -4.22 -5.59 -18.32
N ASP A 50 -5.27 -4.95 -18.82
CA ASP A 50 -5.18 -3.72 -19.62
C ASP A 50 -4.80 -2.48 -18.79
N ASN A 51 -4.76 -2.61 -17.46
CA ASN A 51 -4.29 -1.54 -16.57
C ASN A 51 -2.76 -1.52 -16.50
N ILE A 52 -2.10 -1.34 -17.64
CA ILE A 52 -0.65 -1.43 -17.77
C ILE A 52 -0.02 -0.05 -18.01
N LEU A 53 1.12 0.19 -17.38
CA LEU A 53 1.97 1.35 -17.64
C LEU A 53 2.85 1.11 -18.86
N GLN A 54 3.41 2.18 -19.43
CA GLN A 54 4.39 2.08 -20.53
C GLN A 54 5.65 1.31 -20.12
N THR A 55 5.92 1.19 -18.82
CA THR A 55 7.01 0.40 -18.24
C THR A 55 6.66 -1.09 -18.08
N GLY A 56 5.45 -1.51 -18.47
CA GLY A 56 4.98 -2.89 -18.39
C GLY A 56 4.36 -3.28 -17.04
N GLN A 57 4.46 -2.44 -16.02
CA GLN A 57 3.86 -2.72 -14.71
C GLN A 57 2.34 -2.51 -14.73
N THR A 58 1.60 -3.40 -14.09
CA THR A 58 0.14 -3.25 -13.93
C THR A 58 -0.16 -2.30 -12.77
N TYR A 59 -1.20 -1.47 -12.82
CA TYR A 59 -1.56 -0.53 -11.75
C TYR A 59 -3.03 -0.61 -11.33
N CYS A 60 -3.31 -0.33 -10.05
CA CYS A 60 -4.68 -0.34 -9.53
C CYS A 60 -5.36 1.01 -9.73
N ARG A 61 -6.43 1.06 -10.54
CA ARG A 61 -7.19 2.30 -10.84
C ARG A 61 -7.88 2.89 -9.61
N GLU A 62 -8.50 2.05 -8.78
CA GLU A 62 -9.16 2.46 -7.52
C GLU A 62 -8.21 3.14 -6.53
N CYS A 63 -6.92 2.92 -6.73
CA CYS A 63 -5.89 3.32 -5.79
C CYS A 63 -5.20 4.63 -6.16
N LEU A 64 -5.43 5.16 -7.38
CA LEU A 64 -4.64 6.24 -7.99
C LEU A 64 -4.52 7.49 -7.10
N VAL A 65 -5.61 7.95 -6.51
CA VAL A 65 -5.64 9.20 -5.72
C VAL A 65 -4.87 9.11 -4.41
N PHE A 66 -4.55 7.90 -3.95
CA PHE A 66 -3.82 7.66 -2.70
C PHE A 66 -2.35 7.27 -2.93
N GLY A 67 -1.86 7.42 -4.17
CA GLY A 67 -0.59 6.86 -4.62
C GLY A 67 -0.83 5.65 -5.53
N ARG A 68 -0.23 5.70 -6.72
CA ARG A 68 -0.38 4.65 -7.73
C ARG A 68 0.27 3.36 -7.24
N ASN A 69 -0.55 2.42 -6.80
CA ASN A 69 -0.10 1.08 -6.46
C ASN A 69 0.15 0.25 -7.73
N ILE A 70 1.35 -0.33 -7.87
CA ILE A 70 1.80 -1.03 -9.08
C ILE A 70 2.25 -2.48 -8.79
N SER A 71 2.23 -3.34 -9.80
CA SER A 71 2.84 -4.67 -9.73
C SER A 71 4.34 -4.59 -9.43
N ASP A 72 4.90 -5.69 -8.94
CA ASP A 72 6.35 -5.85 -8.70
C ASP A 72 6.95 -4.80 -7.75
N SER A 73 6.12 -4.28 -6.84
CA SER A 73 6.52 -3.37 -5.76
C SER A 73 5.95 -3.83 -4.41
N TYR A 74 6.22 -3.05 -3.37
CA TYR A 74 5.71 -3.27 -2.02
C TYR A 74 4.81 -2.10 -1.57
N LEU A 75 3.83 -2.45 -0.75
CA LEU A 75 3.14 -1.52 0.14
C LEU A 75 3.81 -1.56 1.50
N TYR A 76 3.80 -0.41 2.17
CA TYR A 76 4.41 -0.18 3.45
C TYR A 76 3.30 0.21 4.42
N TYR A 77 3.05 -0.60 5.43
CA TYR A 77 1.98 -0.35 6.38
C TYR A 77 2.52 -0.22 7.79
N PHE A 78 1.90 0.69 8.54
CA PHE A 78 2.17 0.86 9.95
C PHE A 78 0.96 0.33 10.72
N PRO A 79 1.09 -0.75 11.49
CA PRO A 79 -0.02 -1.30 12.26
C PRO A 79 -0.68 -0.25 13.15
N GLN A 80 -2.01 -0.30 13.26
CA GLN A 80 -2.73 0.57 14.18
C GLN A 80 -2.31 0.29 15.62
N LYS A 81 -1.98 1.34 16.38
CA LYS A 81 -1.77 1.23 17.83
C LYS A 81 -3.08 0.89 18.54
N SER A 82 -3.00 0.10 19.60
CA SER A 82 -4.13 -0.14 20.49
C SER A 82 -4.78 1.18 20.92
N PHE A 83 -6.10 1.26 20.80
CA PHE A 83 -6.85 2.41 21.32
C PHE A 83 -6.70 2.49 22.85
N PRO A 84 -6.73 3.70 23.43
CA PRO A 84 -6.78 3.87 24.88
C PRO A 84 -7.97 3.09 25.45
N LYS A 85 -7.76 2.42 26.59
CA LYS A 85 -8.87 1.79 27.31
C LYS A 85 -9.77 2.88 27.87
N ILE A 86 -11.05 2.86 27.50
CA ILE A 86 -12.06 3.65 28.21
C ILE A 86 -12.32 2.95 29.53
N ILE A 87 -11.97 3.60 30.64
CA ILE A 87 -12.43 3.18 31.97
C ILE A 87 -13.77 3.90 32.15
N LEU A 88 -14.87 3.13 32.04
CA LEU A 88 -16.22 3.61 32.35
C LEU A 88 -16.43 3.66 33.86
#